data_AF-A0A969W294-F1
#
_entry.id   AF-A0A969W294-F1
#
_cell.length_a   1.000
_cell.length_b   1.000
_cell.length_c   1.000
_cell.angle_alpha   90.00
_cell.angle_beta   90.00
_cell.angle_gamma   90.00
#
_symmetry.space_group_name_H-M   'P 1'
#
loop_
_entity.id
_entity.type
_entity.pdbx_description
1 polymer ?
#
loop_
_entity_poly.entity_id
_entity_poly.type
_entity_poly.pdbx_seq_one_letter_code
_entity_poly.pdbx_strand_id
1 'polypeptide(L)'
;MTAQKLTTPEAYYQLLATPSIQGSKGETDRERSRIQEWEALTLLLTTGETYFFRDRGQLNLIQEAILPEIIARKHQAQAISQTKPSLRIWSAGCSTGEEPYSLATIVKELIPNYLNWNLLILGTDINTESIAKAKMGSYSEWSFRMVSPTIKQQYFSYQDKSWQLDDRIRRMVKFQPGNLLTDDYPSLNSDIYNMDIIICRNVFIYFNAENVETILAKFYQALSLVDN
;
A
#
# COMPACT_ATOMS: atom_id res chain seq x y z
N MET A 1 -8.82 -9.50 -8.40
CA MET A 1 -8.21 -10.76 -8.87
C MET A 1 -8.32 -11.77 -7.76
N THR A 2 -8.98 -12.89 -8.02
CA THR A 2 -8.99 -14.02 -7.09
C THR A 2 -7.60 -14.63 -7.15
N ALA A 3 -6.93 -14.78 -6.00
CA ALA A 3 -5.75 -15.63 -5.90
C ALA A 3 -6.08 -16.96 -6.58
N GLN A 4 -5.36 -17.31 -7.65
CA GLN A 4 -5.49 -18.65 -8.21
C GLN A 4 -4.94 -19.57 -7.13
N LYS A 5 -5.84 -20.16 -6.34
CA LYS A 5 -5.47 -21.29 -5.50
C LYS A 5 -4.90 -22.32 -6.47
N LEU A 6 -3.60 -22.55 -6.40
CA LEU A 6 -2.99 -23.71 -7.02
C LEU A 6 -3.67 -24.92 -6.38
N THR A 7 -4.69 -25.46 -7.05
CA THR A 7 -5.51 -26.54 -6.51
C THR A 7 -4.83 -27.89 -6.66
N THR A 8 -3.81 -27.99 -7.51
CA THR A 8 -3.02 -29.21 -7.72
C THR A 8 -1.53 -28.89 -7.99
N PRO A 9 -0.61 -29.81 -7.68
CA PRO A 9 0.81 -29.70 -8.04
C PRO A 9 1.04 -29.54 -9.55
N GLU A 10 0.19 -30.12 -10.40
CA GLU A 10 0.34 -30.05 -11.86
C GLU A 10 0.12 -28.63 -12.39
N ALA A 11 -0.81 -27.86 -11.79
CA ALA A 11 -1.02 -26.46 -12.15
C ALA A 11 0.23 -25.60 -11.85
N TYR A 12 0.97 -25.95 -10.79
CA TYR A 12 2.25 -25.33 -10.47
C TYR A 12 3.33 -25.68 -11.52
N TYR A 13 3.47 -26.95 -11.90
CA TYR A 13 4.45 -27.35 -12.92
C TYR A 13 4.14 -26.81 -14.32
N GLN A 14 2.86 -26.65 -14.68
CA GLN A 14 2.46 -26.03 -15.95
C GLN A 14 2.83 -24.53 -16.01
N LEU A 15 2.72 -23.81 -14.88
CA LEU A 15 3.16 -22.42 -14.78
C LEU A 15 4.67 -22.30 -15.04
N LEU A 16 5.47 -23.18 -14.42
CA LEU A 16 6.92 -23.25 -14.59
C LEU A 16 7.35 -23.62 -16.02
N ALA A 17 6.50 -24.34 -16.75
CA ALA A 17 6.76 -24.77 -18.12
C ALA A 17 6.47 -23.69 -19.19
N THR A 18 6.00 -22.50 -18.80
CA THR A 18 5.70 -21.39 -19.72
C THR A 18 7.01 -20.84 -20.32
N PRO A 19 7.09 -20.52 -21.64
CA PRO A 19 8.35 -20.20 -22.32
C PRO A 19 9.12 -18.98 -21.77
N SER A 20 8.48 -18.13 -20.97
CA SER A 20 9.10 -17.01 -20.26
C SER A 20 10.08 -17.41 -19.16
N ILE A 21 10.10 -18.69 -18.75
CA ILE A 21 10.93 -19.22 -17.65
C ILE A 21 12.08 -20.11 -18.18
N GLN A 22 12.10 -20.47 -19.47
CA GLN A 22 13.17 -21.30 -20.03
C GLN A 22 14.30 -20.48 -20.66
N GLY A 23 15.30 -20.13 -19.85
CA GLY A 23 16.61 -19.63 -20.29
C GLY A 23 17.74 -20.64 -19.98
N SER A 24 18.65 -20.86 -20.94
CA SER A 24 19.64 -21.94 -20.94
C SER A 24 20.85 -21.77 -20.00
N LYS A 25 21.23 -22.87 -19.32
CA LYS A 25 22.57 -23.29 -18.84
C LYS A 25 23.60 -22.20 -18.44
N GLY A 26 23.35 -21.54 -17.31
CA GLY A 26 24.35 -20.78 -16.53
C GLY A 26 23.95 -20.71 -15.05
N GLU A 27 24.91 -20.59 -14.14
CA GLU A 27 24.65 -20.50 -12.68
C GLU A 27 23.95 -19.18 -12.31
N THR A 28 24.23 -18.10 -13.06
CA THR A 28 23.52 -16.82 -13.03
C THR A 28 22.10 -16.89 -13.60
N ASP A 29 21.86 -17.79 -14.55
CA ASP A 29 20.53 -17.97 -15.17
C ASP A 29 19.61 -18.79 -14.27
N ARG A 30 20.17 -19.71 -13.49
CA ARG A 30 19.44 -20.44 -12.43
C ARG A 30 18.95 -19.51 -11.34
N GLU A 31 19.77 -18.55 -10.91
CA GLU A 31 19.35 -17.57 -9.90
C GLU A 31 18.21 -16.68 -10.41
N ARG A 32 18.30 -16.19 -11.66
CA ARG A 32 17.22 -15.42 -12.29
C ARG A 32 15.94 -16.24 -12.45
N SER A 33 16.04 -17.50 -12.88
CA SER A 33 14.88 -18.41 -12.98
C SER A 33 14.22 -18.56 -11.61
N ARG A 34 14.98 -18.80 -10.54
CA ARG A 34 14.44 -18.90 -9.17
C ARG A 34 13.73 -17.62 -8.74
N ILE A 35 14.30 -16.45 -8.98
CA ILE A 35 13.67 -15.17 -8.63
C ILE A 35 12.34 -14.99 -9.38
N GLN A 36 12.32 -15.27 -10.69
CA GLN A 36 11.11 -15.18 -11.51
C GLN A 36 10.03 -16.18 -11.07
N GLU A 37 10.42 -17.39 -10.70
CA GLU A 37 9.52 -18.42 -10.16
C GLU A 37 8.89 -17.96 -8.83
N TRP A 38 9.70 -17.38 -7.93
CA TRP A 38 9.21 -16.83 -6.67
C TRP A 38 8.29 -15.63 -6.85
N GLU A 39 8.58 -14.74 -7.78
CA GLU A 39 7.70 -13.61 -8.14
C GLU A 39 6.35 -14.12 -8.67
N ALA A 40 6.36 -15.11 -9.58
CA ALA A 40 5.15 -15.71 -10.12
C ALA A 40 4.34 -16.45 -9.05
N LEU A 41 5.00 -17.16 -8.13
CA LEU A 41 4.31 -17.85 -7.03
C LEU A 41 3.67 -16.86 -6.04
N THR A 42 4.36 -15.75 -5.73
CA THR A 42 3.85 -14.69 -4.84
C THR A 42 2.53 -14.11 -5.37
N LEU A 43 2.41 -13.93 -6.69
CA LEU A 43 1.18 -13.48 -7.33
C LEU A 43 -0.01 -14.43 -7.08
N LEU A 44 0.24 -15.74 -7.09
CA LEU A 44 -0.81 -16.75 -6.96
C LEU A 44 -1.26 -16.94 -5.50
N LEU A 45 -0.34 -16.76 -4.55
CA LEU A 45 -0.61 -16.97 -3.13
C LEU A 45 -1.22 -15.76 -2.42
N THR A 46 -1.06 -14.56 -2.97
CA THR A 46 -1.57 -13.32 -2.36
C THR A 46 -3.04 -13.09 -2.73
N THR A 47 -3.90 -12.86 -1.72
CA THR A 47 -5.30 -12.44 -1.97
C THR A 47 -5.36 -10.94 -2.20
N GLY A 48 -5.61 -10.51 -3.44
CA GLY A 48 -5.75 -9.10 -3.79
C GLY A 48 -7.15 -8.52 -3.57
N GLU A 49 -7.92 -8.99 -2.58
CA GLU A 49 -9.25 -8.40 -2.35
C GLU A 49 -9.11 -7.08 -1.59
N THR A 50 -9.30 -5.98 -2.29
CA THR A 50 -9.34 -4.63 -1.73
C THR A 50 -10.39 -3.78 -2.47
N TYR A 51 -10.77 -2.66 -1.86
CA TYR A 51 -11.72 -1.69 -2.40
C TYR A 51 -11.65 -0.37 -1.64
N PHE A 52 -12.12 0.68 -2.28
CA PHE A 52 -12.10 2.02 -1.71
C PHE A 52 -13.00 2.10 -0.48
N PHE A 53 -12.49 2.77 0.55
CA PHE A 53 -13.17 2.96 1.83
C PHE A 53 -13.60 1.65 2.53
N ARG A 54 -12.77 0.60 2.42
CA ARG A 54 -12.96 -0.68 3.13
C ARG A 54 -12.92 -0.52 4.64
N ASP A 55 -13.79 -1.26 5.33
CA ASP A 55 -14.05 -1.22 6.78
C ASP A 55 -14.21 0.22 7.30
N ARG A 56 -15.29 0.88 6.84
CA ARG A 56 -15.61 2.29 7.13
C ARG A 56 -15.45 2.69 8.59
N GLY A 57 -15.76 1.83 9.56
CA GLY A 57 -15.58 2.16 10.98
C GLY A 57 -14.12 2.50 11.35
N GLN A 58 -13.14 1.77 10.80
CA GLN A 58 -11.72 2.06 11.03
C GLN A 58 -11.26 3.32 10.29
N LEU A 59 -11.73 3.52 9.06
CA LEU A 59 -11.41 4.74 8.30
C LEU A 59 -12.06 5.99 8.90
N ASN A 60 -13.27 5.90 9.44
CA ASN A 60 -13.92 7.00 10.15
C ASN A 60 -13.11 7.37 11.39
N LEU A 61 -12.62 6.39 12.16
CA LEU A 61 -11.73 6.68 13.29
C LEU A 61 -10.46 7.42 12.83
N ILE A 62 -9.88 7.03 11.70
CA ILE A 62 -8.73 7.71 11.10
C ILE A 62 -9.09 9.15 10.70
N GLN A 63 -10.22 9.35 10.02
CA GLN A 63 -10.66 10.63 9.48
C GLN A 63 -11.15 11.61 10.57
N GLU A 64 -11.87 11.12 11.56
CA GLU A 64 -12.60 11.94 12.53
C GLU A 64 -11.81 12.18 13.82
N ALA A 65 -10.85 11.31 14.16
CA ALA A 65 -10.07 11.41 15.40
C ALA A 65 -8.55 11.44 15.16
N ILE A 66 -7.98 10.39 14.56
CA ILE A 66 -6.52 10.20 14.52
C ILE A 66 -5.83 11.27 13.66
N LEU A 67 -6.26 11.46 12.41
CA LEU A 67 -5.66 12.47 11.53
C LEU A 67 -5.86 13.89 12.05
N PRO A 68 -7.07 14.33 12.48
CA PRO A 68 -7.25 15.64 13.07
C PRO A 68 -6.31 15.92 14.25
N GLU A 69 -6.11 14.94 15.14
CA GLU A 69 -5.20 15.06 16.27
C GLU A 69 -3.75 15.23 15.83
N ILE A 70 -3.27 14.39 14.90
CA ILE A 70 -1.91 14.49 14.35
C ILE A 70 -1.72 15.83 13.65
N ILE A 71 -2.68 16.26 12.83
CA ILE A 71 -2.62 17.52 12.08
C ILE A 71 -2.49 18.71 13.04
N ALA A 72 -3.29 18.74 14.12
CA ALA A 72 -3.23 19.80 15.12
C ALA A 72 -1.84 19.86 15.78
N ARG A 73 -1.29 18.71 16.19
CA ARG A 73 0.06 18.63 16.78
C ARG A 73 1.15 19.12 15.82
N LYS A 74 1.07 18.73 14.54
CA LYS A 74 2.06 19.17 13.53
C LYS A 74 1.98 20.67 13.26
N HIS A 75 0.80 21.27 13.29
CA HIS A 75 0.65 22.73 13.20
C HIS A 75 1.24 23.45 14.42
N GLN A 76 1.07 22.92 15.63
CA GLN A 76 1.70 23.48 16.82
C GLN A 76 3.23 23.42 16.72
N ALA A 77 3.78 22.29 16.28
CA ALA A 77 5.22 22.15 16.05
C ALA A 77 5.75 23.13 14.98
N GLN A 78 5.01 23.30 13.87
CA GLN A 78 5.34 24.28 12.82
C GLN A 78 5.42 25.71 13.36
N ALA A 79 4.52 26.11 14.26
CA ALA A 79 4.52 27.45 14.84
C ALA A 79 5.81 27.75 15.62
N ILE A 80 6.47 26.70 16.14
CA ILE A 80 7.73 26.77 16.89
C ILE A 80 8.93 26.69 15.92
N SER A 81 8.95 25.70 15.03
CA SER A 81 10.10 25.41 14.16
C SER A 81 10.18 26.29 12.91
N GLN A 82 9.07 26.93 12.52
CA GLN A 82 8.89 27.65 11.25
C GLN A 82 9.16 26.79 9.99
N THR A 83 9.14 25.46 10.12
CA THR A 83 9.30 24.53 9.00
C THR A 83 7.94 24.03 8.50
N LYS A 84 7.89 23.52 7.26
CA LYS A 84 6.67 22.88 6.75
C LYS A 84 6.30 21.69 7.65
N PRO A 85 5.02 21.54 8.04
CA PRO A 85 4.57 20.41 8.82
C PRO A 85 4.70 19.14 7.98
N SER A 86 5.08 18.02 8.61
CA SER A 86 5.21 16.72 7.96
C SER A 86 4.09 15.79 8.35
N LEU A 87 3.66 14.95 7.41
CA LEU A 87 2.72 13.86 7.65
C LEU A 87 3.19 12.65 6.84
N ARG A 88 3.51 11.54 7.52
CA ARG A 88 3.99 10.30 6.91
C ARG A 88 3.03 9.16 7.27
N ILE A 89 2.36 8.60 6.27
CA ILE A 89 1.39 7.52 6.41
C ILE A 89 1.89 6.33 5.59
N TRP A 90 1.89 5.13 6.19
CA TRP A 90 2.26 3.90 5.50
C TRP A 90 1.11 2.89 5.52
N SER A 91 0.64 2.48 4.35
CA SER A 91 -0.23 1.33 4.13
C SER A 91 0.64 0.12 3.73
N ALA A 92 0.81 -0.79 4.68
CA ALA A 92 1.60 -2.01 4.60
C ALA A 92 0.72 -3.17 4.10
N GLY A 93 1.02 -3.70 2.91
CA GLY A 93 0.18 -4.68 2.21
C GLY A 93 -1.01 -4.03 1.50
N CYS A 94 -0.72 -3.00 0.71
CA CYS A 94 -1.72 -2.11 0.12
C CYS A 94 -2.47 -2.67 -1.10
N SER A 95 -2.08 -3.85 -1.59
CA SER A 95 -2.66 -4.51 -2.76
C SER A 95 -2.73 -3.58 -3.97
N THR A 96 -3.90 -3.44 -4.62
CA THR A 96 -4.10 -2.61 -5.82
C THR A 96 -4.31 -1.12 -5.56
N GLY A 97 -4.00 -0.64 -4.35
CA GLY A 97 -3.85 0.78 -4.04
C GLY A 97 -5.11 1.51 -3.55
N GLU A 98 -6.26 0.84 -3.48
CA GLU A 98 -7.49 1.48 -3.01
C GLU A 98 -7.39 2.05 -1.57
N GLU A 99 -6.67 1.39 -0.66
CA GLU A 99 -6.49 1.89 0.71
C GLU A 99 -5.62 3.17 0.74
N PRO A 100 -4.39 3.19 0.19
CA PRO A 100 -3.59 4.42 0.10
C PRO A 100 -4.32 5.60 -0.56
N TYR A 101 -5.10 5.35 -1.60
CA TYR A 101 -5.86 6.41 -2.27
C TYR A 101 -7.09 6.87 -1.48
N SER A 102 -7.71 5.98 -0.70
CA SER A 102 -8.75 6.38 0.26
C SER A 102 -8.16 7.33 1.31
N LEU A 103 -6.96 7.01 1.84
CA LEU A 103 -6.25 7.87 2.78
C LEU A 103 -5.85 9.20 2.15
N ALA A 104 -5.34 9.20 0.91
CA ALA A 104 -5.01 10.42 0.19
C ALA A 104 -6.23 11.33 -0.01
N THR A 105 -7.39 10.75 -0.30
CA THR A 105 -8.66 11.47 -0.41
C THR A 105 -9.02 12.12 0.92
N ILE A 106 -8.97 11.36 2.03
CA ILE A 106 -9.22 11.88 3.39
C ILE A 106 -8.26 13.01 3.75
N VAL A 107 -6.95 12.83 3.50
CA VAL A 107 -5.94 13.86 3.75
C VAL A 107 -6.21 15.12 2.92
N LYS A 108 -6.62 14.98 1.66
CA LYS A 108 -6.96 16.11 0.79
C LYS A 108 -8.15 16.92 1.32
N GLU A 109 -9.13 16.26 1.91
CA GLU A 109 -10.31 16.86 2.53
C GLU A 109 -9.99 17.54 3.86
N LEU A 110 -9.20 16.89 4.72
CA LEU A 110 -8.80 17.44 6.03
C LEU A 110 -7.75 18.54 5.94
N ILE A 111 -6.89 18.51 4.91
CA ILE A 111 -5.81 19.48 4.70
C ILE A 111 -5.97 20.11 3.31
N PRO A 112 -6.84 21.13 3.14
CA PRO A 112 -7.07 21.75 1.84
C PRO A 112 -5.79 22.26 1.16
N ASN A 113 -4.84 22.77 1.95
CA ASN A 113 -3.54 23.29 1.55
C ASN A 113 -2.39 22.28 1.73
N TYR A 114 -2.64 20.97 1.57
CA TYR A 114 -1.65 19.88 1.70
C TYR A 114 -0.36 20.09 0.89
N LEU A 115 -0.35 20.90 -0.17
CA LEU A 115 0.88 21.26 -0.91
C LEU A 115 1.91 22.04 -0.06
N ASN A 116 1.46 22.64 1.04
CA ASN A 116 2.32 23.30 2.03
C ASN A 116 2.88 22.34 3.09
N TRP A 117 2.56 21.04 2.99
CA TRP A 117 3.05 20.00 3.88
C TRP A 117 4.14 19.17 3.21
N ASN A 118 5.03 18.62 4.03
CA ASN A 118 5.90 17.52 3.65
C ASN A 118 5.12 16.20 3.81
N LEU A 119 4.27 15.89 2.84
CA LEU A 119 3.39 14.73 2.85
C LEU A 119 4.05 13.51 2.20
N LEU A 120 4.00 12.37 2.88
CA LEU A 120 4.26 11.06 2.30
C LEU A 120 3.09 10.14 2.62
N ILE A 121 2.45 9.60 1.59
CA ILE A 121 1.56 8.44 1.71
C ILE A 121 2.21 7.31 0.94
N LEU A 122 2.67 6.29 1.65
CA LEU A 122 3.40 5.15 1.11
C LEU A 122 2.49 3.93 1.07
N GLY A 123 2.35 3.30 -0.09
CA GLY A 123 1.78 1.97 -0.24
C GLY A 123 2.87 0.96 -0.56
N THR A 124 3.01 -0.09 0.26
CA THR A 124 3.89 -1.23 -0.04
C THR A 124 3.11 -2.51 -0.19
N ASP A 125 3.56 -3.39 -1.06
CA ASP A 125 3.04 -4.75 -1.19
C ASP A 125 4.12 -5.67 -1.75
N ILE A 126 4.10 -6.94 -1.37
CA ILE A 126 5.02 -7.94 -1.90
C ILE A 126 4.65 -8.32 -3.35
N ASN A 127 3.38 -8.16 -3.72
CA ASN A 127 2.88 -8.42 -5.06
C ASN A 127 3.14 -7.23 -6.00
N THR A 128 4.18 -7.36 -6.83
CA THR A 128 4.61 -6.33 -7.78
C THR A 128 3.57 -6.00 -8.84
N GLU A 129 2.72 -6.95 -9.25
CA GLU A 129 1.62 -6.66 -10.17
C GLU A 129 0.52 -5.81 -9.52
N SER A 130 0.26 -6.04 -8.23
CA SER A 130 -0.71 -5.23 -7.49
C SER A 130 -0.19 -3.79 -7.37
N ILE A 131 1.11 -3.62 -7.11
CA ILE A 131 1.78 -2.32 -7.15
C ILE A 131 1.71 -1.67 -8.55
N ALA A 132 1.90 -2.44 -9.62
CA ALA A 132 1.77 -1.92 -10.98
C ALA A 132 0.34 -1.41 -11.26
N LYS A 133 -0.68 -2.19 -10.87
CA LYS A 133 -2.10 -1.80 -10.98
C LYS A 133 -2.43 -0.57 -10.12
N ALA A 134 -1.88 -0.49 -8.90
CA ALA A 134 -2.03 0.68 -8.03
C ALA A 134 -1.49 1.95 -8.71
N LYS A 135 -0.29 1.90 -9.29
CA LYS A 135 0.33 3.04 -9.99
C LYS A 135 -0.48 3.52 -11.20
N MET A 136 -1.23 2.63 -11.87
CA MET A 136 -2.11 3.01 -12.97
C MET A 136 -3.31 3.83 -12.50
N GLY A 137 -3.82 3.62 -11.28
CA GLY A 137 -4.98 4.34 -10.76
C GLY A 137 -6.28 4.09 -11.53
N SER A 138 -6.39 2.93 -12.20
CA SER A 138 -7.54 2.55 -13.03
C SER A 138 -8.29 1.39 -12.40
N TYR A 139 -9.59 1.58 -12.13
CA TYR A 139 -10.39 0.67 -11.33
C TYR A 139 -11.66 0.21 -12.02
N SER A 140 -12.11 -0.99 -11.68
CA SER A 140 -13.43 -1.50 -12.10
C SER A 140 -14.52 -1.06 -11.14
N GLU A 141 -15.79 -1.22 -11.54
CA GLU A 141 -16.94 -0.92 -10.67
C GLU A 141 -16.87 -1.65 -9.32
N TRP A 142 -16.26 -2.83 -9.28
CA TRP A 142 -16.09 -3.64 -8.07
C TRP A 142 -15.35 -2.91 -6.94
N SER A 143 -14.39 -2.05 -7.27
CA SER A 143 -13.61 -1.29 -6.30
C SER A 143 -14.44 -0.21 -5.58
N PHE A 144 -15.66 0.10 -6.06
CA PHE A 144 -16.51 1.19 -5.56
C PHE A 144 -17.69 0.73 -4.69
N ARG A 145 -17.79 -0.56 -4.37
CA ARG A 145 -18.95 -1.14 -3.66
C ARG A 145 -19.32 -0.48 -2.32
N MET A 146 -18.38 0.21 -1.68
CA MET A 146 -18.60 0.93 -0.42
C MET A 146 -18.25 2.43 -0.53
N VAL A 147 -18.24 2.99 -1.73
CA VAL A 147 -17.91 4.41 -1.97
C VAL A 147 -19.20 5.21 -2.16
N SER A 148 -19.28 6.40 -1.56
CA SER A 148 -20.42 7.27 -1.81
C SER A 148 -20.42 7.76 -3.27
N PRO A 149 -21.59 7.95 -3.90
CA PRO A 149 -21.65 8.51 -5.26
C PRO A 149 -20.94 9.85 -5.38
N THR A 150 -21.01 10.69 -4.34
CA THR A 150 -20.35 12.01 -4.29
C THR A 150 -18.83 11.89 -4.39
N ILE A 151 -18.19 11.05 -3.57
CA ILE A 151 -16.74 10.83 -3.62
C ILE A 151 -16.35 10.27 -4.99
N LYS A 152 -17.11 9.30 -5.50
CA LYS A 152 -16.84 8.69 -6.80
C LYS A 152 -16.88 9.72 -7.93
N GLN A 153 -17.89 10.57 -7.97
CA GLN A 153 -18.02 11.63 -8.98
C GLN A 153 -16.96 12.72 -8.86
N GLN A 154 -16.50 13.01 -7.64
CA GLN A 154 -15.52 14.06 -7.38
C GLN A 154 -14.09 13.66 -7.74
N TYR A 155 -13.73 12.39 -7.52
CA TYR A 155 -12.34 11.93 -7.64
C TYR A 155 -12.11 10.90 -8.75
N PHE A 156 -13.15 10.48 -9.46
CA PHE A 156 -13.00 9.52 -10.55
C PHE A 156 -13.74 9.97 -11.81
N SER A 157 -13.16 9.63 -12.96
CA SER A 157 -13.80 9.81 -14.26
C SER A 157 -13.87 8.47 -14.99
N TYR A 158 -14.99 8.21 -15.66
CA TYR A 158 -15.15 6.97 -16.43
C TYR A 158 -14.60 7.16 -17.84
N GLN A 159 -13.56 6.40 -18.19
CA GLN A 159 -12.86 6.44 -19.48
C GLN A 159 -12.41 5.02 -19.88
N ASP A 160 -12.48 4.67 -21.16
CA ASP A 160 -11.98 3.39 -21.69
C ASP A 160 -12.44 2.13 -20.91
N LYS A 161 -13.71 2.13 -20.50
CA LYS A 161 -14.37 1.05 -19.73
C LYS A 161 -13.84 0.87 -18.29
N SER A 162 -13.08 1.82 -17.76
CA SER A 162 -12.63 1.83 -16.37
C SER A 162 -12.82 3.20 -15.71
N TRP A 163 -12.70 3.23 -14.38
CA TRP A 163 -12.72 4.45 -13.59
C TRP A 163 -11.29 4.90 -13.32
N GLN A 164 -10.93 6.06 -13.86
CA GLN A 164 -9.63 6.69 -13.69
C GLN A 164 -9.66 7.61 -12.48
N LEU A 165 -8.73 7.39 -11.54
CA LEU A 165 -8.52 8.25 -10.38
C LEU A 165 -7.97 9.61 -10.81
N ASP A 166 -8.43 10.66 -10.15
CA ASP A 166 -7.91 12.01 -10.31
C ASP A 166 -6.40 12.05 -10.08
N ASP A 167 -5.69 12.59 -11.07
CA ASP A 167 -4.24 12.72 -11.09
C ASP A 167 -3.67 13.48 -9.87
N ARG A 168 -4.45 14.39 -9.30
CA ARG A 168 -4.10 15.15 -8.09
C ARG A 168 -4.03 14.25 -6.86
N ILE A 169 -4.94 13.27 -6.74
CA ILE A 169 -4.91 12.26 -5.68
C ILE A 169 -3.84 11.22 -5.99
N ARG A 170 -3.73 10.80 -7.26
CA ARG A 170 -2.76 9.81 -7.71
C ARG A 170 -1.32 10.18 -7.32
N ARG A 171 -0.97 11.46 -7.47
CA ARG A 171 0.36 12.01 -7.14
C ARG A 171 0.64 12.15 -5.64
N MET A 172 -0.36 12.03 -4.77
CA MET A 172 -0.16 12.07 -3.31
C MET A 172 0.43 10.77 -2.75
N VAL A 173 0.37 9.68 -3.52
CA VAL A 173 0.76 8.35 -3.05
C VAL A 173 1.99 7.84 -3.80
N LYS A 174 2.99 7.40 -3.04
CA LYS A 174 4.15 6.65 -3.54
C LYS A 174 3.88 5.15 -3.37
N PHE A 175 4.17 4.37 -4.41
CA PHE A 175 4.07 2.91 -4.36
C PHE A 175 5.41 2.24 -4.63
N GLN A 176 5.76 1.25 -3.83
CA GLN A 176 6.94 0.43 -4.03
C GLN A 176 6.72 -1.02 -3.58
N PRO A 177 7.42 -2.00 -4.16
CA PRO A 177 7.46 -3.34 -3.61
C PRO A 177 7.98 -3.31 -2.17
N GLY A 178 7.47 -4.20 -1.31
CA GLY A 178 8.01 -4.36 0.04
C GLY A 178 7.57 -5.64 0.71
N ASN A 179 8.52 -6.32 1.35
CA ASN A 179 8.32 -7.48 2.19
C ASN A 179 8.44 -7.10 3.66
N LEU A 180 7.32 -7.21 4.40
CA LEU A 180 7.28 -6.85 5.81
C LEU A 180 8.25 -7.66 6.67
N LEU A 181 8.49 -8.92 6.32
CA LEU A 181 9.37 -9.76 7.13
C LEU A 181 10.84 -9.47 6.84
N THR A 182 11.24 -9.53 5.57
CA THR A 182 12.66 -9.57 5.18
C THR A 182 13.30 -8.21 4.93
N ASP A 183 12.53 -7.19 4.58
CA ASP A 183 13.13 -5.90 4.21
C ASP A 183 13.57 -5.11 5.44
N ASP A 184 14.67 -4.38 5.33
CA ASP A 184 15.16 -3.55 6.42
C ASP A 184 14.29 -2.28 6.58
N TYR A 185 13.59 -2.19 7.70
CA TYR A 185 12.95 -0.97 8.17
C TYR A 185 12.91 -0.90 9.71
N PRO A 186 13.09 0.28 10.31
CA PRO A 186 13.11 1.59 9.64
C PRO A 186 14.37 1.87 8.80
N SER A 187 14.19 2.52 7.64
CA SER A 187 15.27 2.84 6.71
C SER A 187 14.96 4.07 5.86
N LEU A 188 15.96 4.94 5.69
CA LEU A 188 15.86 6.09 4.78
C LEU A 188 15.71 5.63 3.32
N ASN A 189 16.31 4.49 2.94
CA ASN A 189 16.29 4.00 1.56
C ASN A 189 14.88 3.57 1.12
N SER A 190 14.10 3.01 2.03
CA SER A 190 12.72 2.59 1.77
C SER A 190 11.69 3.69 2.06
N ASP A 191 12.12 4.87 2.53
CA ASP A 191 11.23 5.89 3.11
C ASP A 191 10.39 5.40 4.30
N ILE A 192 10.66 4.21 4.84
CA ILE A 192 9.93 3.65 5.99
C ILE A 192 10.64 4.09 7.27
N TYR A 193 10.35 5.30 7.74
CA TYR A 193 10.87 5.84 9.00
C TYR A 193 10.01 7.02 9.45
N ASN A 194 9.99 7.30 10.76
CA ASN A 194 9.24 8.39 11.39
C ASN A 194 7.78 8.47 10.89
N MET A 195 7.12 7.32 10.79
CA MET A 195 5.73 7.22 10.35
C MET A 195 4.79 7.74 11.42
N ASP A 196 3.90 8.66 11.06
CA ASP A 196 2.85 9.13 11.95
C ASP A 196 1.72 8.10 12.08
N ILE A 197 1.45 7.36 11.00
CA ILE A 197 0.45 6.29 10.95
C ILE A 197 0.99 5.11 10.15
N ILE A 198 0.87 3.90 10.70
CA ILE A 198 1.04 2.65 9.96
C ILE A 198 -0.30 1.92 9.94
N ILE A 199 -0.76 1.54 8.75
CA ILE A 199 -1.97 0.76 8.51
C ILE A 199 -1.53 -0.58 7.94
N CYS A 200 -1.83 -1.67 8.65
CA CYS A 200 -1.54 -3.04 8.22
C CYS A 200 -2.78 -3.89 8.47
N ARG A 201 -3.62 -4.06 7.44
CA ARG A 201 -4.96 -4.65 7.56
C ARG A 201 -5.11 -5.84 6.63
N ASN A 202 -5.67 -6.93 7.14
CA ASN A 202 -5.89 -8.17 6.38
C ASN A 202 -4.58 -8.82 5.87
N VAL A 203 -3.44 -8.50 6.47
CA VAL A 203 -2.11 -9.01 6.11
C VAL A 203 -1.61 -10.06 7.12
N PHE A 204 -1.78 -9.82 8.41
CA PHE A 204 -1.28 -10.72 9.46
C PHE A 204 -1.90 -12.13 9.47
N ILE A 205 -3.06 -12.30 8.84
CA ILE A 205 -3.69 -13.62 8.66
C ILE A 205 -2.82 -14.61 7.86
N TYR A 206 -1.78 -14.13 7.18
CA TYR A 206 -0.82 -14.93 6.42
C TYR A 206 0.47 -15.29 7.19
N PHE A 207 0.64 -14.78 8.42
CA PHE A 207 1.86 -14.95 9.20
C PHE A 207 1.62 -15.82 10.43
N ASN A 208 2.66 -16.57 10.84
CA ASN A 208 2.69 -17.20 12.16
C ASN A 208 2.96 -16.14 13.25
N ALA A 209 2.77 -16.50 14.51
CA ALA A 209 2.90 -15.56 15.63
C ALA A 209 4.30 -14.92 15.73
N GLU A 210 5.36 -15.69 15.51
CA GLU A 210 6.76 -15.22 15.55
C GLU A 210 7.04 -14.14 14.49
N ASN A 211 6.54 -14.34 13.27
CA ASN A 211 6.67 -13.35 12.21
C ASN A 211 5.84 -12.11 12.50
N VAL A 212 4.64 -12.25 13.06
CA VAL A 212 3.83 -11.10 13.47
C VAL A 212 4.56 -10.29 14.53
N GLU A 213 5.15 -10.93 15.54
CA GLU A 213 5.94 -10.27 16.58
C GLU A 213 7.13 -9.50 15.99
N THR A 214 7.88 -10.14 15.08
CA THR A 214 8.98 -9.51 14.35
C THR A 214 8.52 -8.26 13.59
N ILE A 215 7.41 -8.36 12.86
CA ILE A 215 6.87 -7.23 12.08
C ILE A 215 6.41 -6.10 13.00
N LEU A 216 5.75 -6.41 14.12
CA LEU A 216 5.30 -5.41 15.09
C LEU A 216 6.46 -4.68 15.76
N ALA A 217 7.55 -5.39 16.09
CA ALA A 217 8.77 -4.77 16.62
C ALA A 217 9.36 -3.76 15.62
N LYS A 218 9.41 -4.12 14.33
CA LYS A 218 9.88 -3.22 13.26
C LYS A 218 8.93 -2.03 13.04
N PHE A 219 7.61 -2.25 13.12
CA PHE A 219 6.62 -1.15 13.06
C PHE A 219 6.80 -0.17 14.21
N TYR A 220 7.00 -0.67 15.43
CA TYR A 220 7.24 0.18 16.59
C TYR A 220 8.46 1.09 16.40
N GLN A 221 9.55 0.55 15.86
CA GLN A 221 10.76 1.33 15.54
C GLN A 221 10.54 2.33 14.40
N ALA A 222 9.65 2.03 13.45
CA ALA A 222 9.36 2.89 12.31
C ALA A 222 8.37 4.02 12.60
N LEU A 223 7.57 3.91 13.66
CA LEU A 223 6.67 4.97 14.11
C LEU A 223 7.47 6.17 14.64
N SER A 224 7.01 7.39 14.34
CA SER A 224 7.51 8.57 15.03
C SER A 224 7.02 8.50 16.47
N LEU A 225 7.90 8.13 17.39
CA LEU A 225 7.61 8.21 18.80
C LEU A 225 7.53 9.69 19.18
N VAL A 226 6.42 10.08 19.80
CA VAL A 226 6.35 11.35 20.52
C VAL A 226 7.14 11.10 21.80
N ASP A 227 8.28 11.76 21.94
CA ASP A 227 8.92 11.84 23.26
C ASP A 227 7.89 12.47 24.21
N ASN A 228 7.39 11.67 25.15
CA ASN A 228 6.59 12.15 26.29
C ASN A 228 7.48 12.94 27.25
#